data_AF-A0A938GXC3-F1
#
_entry.id   AF-A0A938GXC3-F1
#
_cell.length_a   1.000
_cell.length_b   1.000
_cell.length_c   1.000
_cell.angle_alpha   90.00
_cell.angle_beta   90.00
_cell.angle_gamma   90.00
#
_symmetry.space_group_name_H-M   'P 1'
#
loop_
_entity.id
_entity.type
_entity.pdbx_description
1 polymer ?
#
loop_
_entity_poly.entity_id
_entity_poly.type
_entity_poly.pdbx_seq_one_letter_code
_entity_poly.pdbx_strand_id
1 'polypeptide(L)'
;VPGYRREKGVRPDSTTETYVALKCFVENWRWAGVPFYLRTGKALPLRASEVAVQFKDIPQILFNANPQIPQAPNVLTLRIQPEEGLSLRIVSRVPGTRAQTHPVEMNFKYGEVFGRPSPEAYERLLLDVMAGDASRFMRRDAVEASWAWITQILDAWEKLGQRWLPEYQAGTWGPVEADRLIEHDSRAWRVL
;
A
#
# COMPACT_ATOMS: atom_id res chain seq x y z
N VAL A 1 13.43 -20.40 -3.31
CA VAL A 1 14.43 -19.30 -3.17
C VAL A 1 15.11 -19.47 -1.81
N PRO A 2 16.45 -19.40 -1.70
CA PRO A 2 17.12 -19.43 -0.40
C PRO A 2 16.67 -18.26 0.48
N GLY A 3 16.70 -18.42 1.81
CA GLY A 3 16.41 -17.33 2.74
C GLY A 3 17.50 -16.27 2.74
N TYR A 4 17.18 -15.03 3.12
CA TYR A 4 18.09 -13.87 3.08
C TYR A 4 19.47 -14.12 3.71
N ARG A 5 19.53 -14.75 4.89
CA ARG A 5 20.80 -15.09 5.59
C ARG A 5 21.67 -16.12 4.85
N ARG A 6 21.14 -16.79 3.83
CA ARG A 6 21.87 -17.74 2.98
C ARG A 6 22.32 -17.13 1.65
N GLU A 7 22.01 -15.87 1.39
CA GLU A 7 22.45 -15.17 0.19
C GLU A 7 23.95 -14.84 0.27
N LYS A 8 24.62 -14.86 -0.89
CA LYS A 8 26.05 -14.55 -0.98
C LYS A 8 26.31 -13.12 -0.52
N GLY A 9 27.20 -12.94 0.45
CA GLY A 9 27.58 -11.64 0.99
C GLY A 9 26.72 -11.16 2.16
N VAL A 10 25.73 -11.95 2.60
CA VAL A 10 24.95 -11.67 3.81
C VAL A 10 25.57 -12.38 5.00
N ARG A 11 25.70 -11.69 6.14
CA ARG A 11 26.16 -12.33 7.38
C ARG A 11 25.11 -13.33 7.90
N PRO A 12 25.49 -14.53 8.35
CA PRO A 12 24.53 -15.54 8.84
C PRO A 12 23.68 -15.08 10.03
N ASP A 13 24.18 -14.13 10.82
CA ASP A 13 23.52 -13.53 11.98
C ASP A 13 22.87 -12.17 11.67
N SER A 14 22.77 -11.79 10.39
CA SER A 14 22.19 -10.50 9.99
C SER A 14 20.77 -10.33 10.53
N THR A 15 20.52 -9.16 11.10
CA THR A 15 19.20 -8.68 11.55
C THR A 15 18.69 -7.57 10.64
N THR A 16 19.18 -7.47 9.41
CA THR A 16 18.63 -6.54 8.41
C THR A 16 17.26 -7.01 7.97
N GLU A 17 16.29 -6.11 8.05
CA GLU A 17 14.92 -6.30 7.64
C GLU A 17 14.79 -6.41 6.11
N THR A 18 14.01 -7.39 5.64
CA THR A 18 13.62 -7.52 4.22
C THR A 18 12.16 -7.17 3.97
N TYR A 19 11.43 -6.82 5.04
CA TYR A 19 10.03 -6.46 5.06
C TYR A 19 9.77 -5.45 6.18
N VAL A 20 8.91 -4.48 5.94
CA VAL A 20 8.40 -3.53 6.92
C VAL A 20 6.90 -3.35 6.72
N ALA A 21 6.15 -3.34 7.82
CA ALA A 21 4.80 -2.82 7.87
C ALA A 21 4.69 -1.82 9.03
N LEU A 22 4.00 -0.70 8.80
CA LEU A 22 3.84 0.36 9.78
C LEU A 22 2.45 0.97 9.69
N LYS A 23 1.96 1.42 10.84
CA LYS A 23 0.78 2.26 10.98
C LYS A 23 1.25 3.63 11.43
N CYS A 24 0.94 4.67 10.68
CA CYS A 24 1.23 6.05 11.05
C CYS A 24 -0.01 6.92 10.91
N PHE A 25 0.09 8.14 11.44
CA PHE A 25 -0.95 9.15 11.39
C PHE A 25 -0.37 10.45 10.88
N VAL A 26 -1.19 11.22 10.18
CA VAL A 26 -0.85 12.60 9.80
C VAL A 26 -1.64 13.52 10.71
N GLU A 27 -0.92 14.22 11.60
CA GLU A 27 -1.52 15.09 12.61
C GLU A 27 -1.97 16.43 12.02
N ASN A 28 -3.09 16.41 11.30
CA ASN A 28 -3.77 17.62 10.87
C ASN A 28 -5.29 17.42 10.83
N TRP A 29 -6.04 18.51 10.63
CA TRP A 29 -7.50 18.48 10.64
C TRP A 29 -8.10 17.54 9.57
N ARG A 30 -7.43 17.39 8.42
CA ARG A 30 -7.93 16.58 7.29
C ARG A 30 -7.79 15.08 7.56
N TRP A 31 -6.71 14.69 8.23
CA TRP A 31 -6.35 13.29 8.46
C TRP A 31 -6.46 12.86 9.93
N ALA A 32 -7.06 13.69 10.77
CA ALA A 32 -7.30 13.40 12.17
C ALA A 32 -8.03 12.04 12.34
N GLY A 33 -7.38 11.12 13.05
CA GLY A 33 -7.90 9.77 13.30
C GLY A 33 -7.90 8.83 12.09
N VAL A 34 -7.33 9.22 10.95
CA VAL A 34 -7.22 8.36 9.76
C VAL A 34 -5.85 7.65 9.78
N PRO A 35 -5.81 6.32 9.97
CA PRO A 35 -4.56 5.58 9.94
C PRO A 35 -4.06 5.39 8.50
N PHE A 36 -2.76 5.57 8.33
CA PHE A 36 -2.03 5.22 7.11
C PHE A 36 -1.25 3.94 7.38
N TYR A 37 -1.54 2.90 6.60
CA TYR A 37 -0.78 1.65 6.65
C TYR A 37 0.17 1.62 5.45
N LEU A 38 1.45 1.42 5.73
CA LEU A 38 2.46 1.21 4.72
C LEU A 38 3.05 -0.18 4.90
N ARG A 39 3.23 -0.90 3.80
CA ARG A 39 4.01 -2.13 3.78
C ARG A 39 4.90 -2.19 2.55
N THR A 40 6.08 -2.76 2.71
CA THR A 40 7.03 -3.01 1.63
C THR A 40 7.86 -4.22 1.99
N GLY A 41 8.27 -5.00 1.00
CA GLY A 41 9.09 -6.16 1.25
C GLY A 41 9.68 -6.78 -0.01
N LYS A 42 10.66 -7.66 0.19
CA LYS A 42 11.29 -8.45 -0.85
C LYS A 42 10.79 -9.89 -0.81
N ALA A 43 10.95 -10.59 -1.95
CA ALA A 43 10.51 -11.98 -2.13
C ALA A 43 9.03 -12.19 -1.78
N LEU A 44 8.18 -11.20 -2.09
CA LEU A 44 6.72 -11.30 -2.04
C LEU A 44 6.19 -11.99 -3.33
N PRO A 45 4.96 -12.52 -3.33
CA PRO A 45 4.43 -13.27 -4.48
C PRO A 45 4.28 -12.42 -5.76
N LEU A 46 4.11 -11.10 -5.63
CA LEU A 46 3.94 -10.20 -6.76
C LEU A 46 4.81 -8.95 -6.59
N ARG A 47 5.39 -8.48 -7.71
CA ARG A 47 5.94 -7.12 -7.80
C ARG A 47 4.77 -6.17 -8.03
N ALA A 48 4.49 -5.28 -7.08
CA ALA A 48 3.45 -4.28 -7.20
C ALA A 48 3.75 -3.03 -6.36
N SER A 49 3.23 -1.89 -6.81
CA SER A 49 3.18 -0.63 -6.09
C SER A 49 1.78 -0.05 -6.29
N GLU A 50 1.04 0.05 -5.19
CA GLU A 50 -0.37 0.40 -5.19
C GLU A 50 -0.67 1.31 -3.99
N VAL A 51 -1.60 2.25 -4.17
CA VAL A 51 -2.23 3.00 -3.08
C VAL A 51 -3.71 2.66 -3.08
N ALA A 52 -4.20 2.11 -1.96
CA ALA A 52 -5.61 1.81 -1.77
C ALA A 52 -6.22 2.71 -0.70
N VAL A 53 -7.27 3.44 -1.07
CA VAL A 53 -8.06 4.28 -0.17
C VAL A 53 -9.37 3.57 0.10
N GLN A 54 -9.50 3.01 1.30
CA GLN A 54 -10.75 2.42 1.78
C GLN A 54 -11.61 3.51 2.43
N PHE A 55 -12.81 3.70 1.91
CA PHE A 55 -13.78 4.64 2.48
C PHE A 55 -14.39 4.06 3.76
N LYS A 56 -15.04 4.92 4.55
CA LYS A 56 -15.80 4.50 5.72
C LYS A 56 -16.90 3.53 5.32
N ASP A 57 -17.28 2.67 6.27
CA ASP A 57 -18.38 1.74 6.07
C ASP A 57 -19.67 2.48 5.69
N ILE A 58 -20.45 1.82 4.83
CA ILE A 58 -21.74 2.33 4.42
C ILE A 58 -22.65 2.31 5.65
N PRO A 59 -23.35 3.40 6.00
CA PRO A 59 -24.28 3.38 7.14
C PRO A 59 -25.29 2.24 7.01
N GLN A 60 -25.72 1.66 8.14
CA GLN A 60 -26.67 0.53 8.18
C GLN A 60 -28.11 0.97 7.85
N ILE A 61 -28.31 1.49 6.64
CA ILE A 61 -29.61 1.95 6.13
C ILE A 61 -29.87 1.31 4.77
N LEU A 62 -31.15 1.27 4.37
CA LEU A 62 -31.59 0.79 3.05
C LEU A 62 -31.03 -0.62 2.74
N PHE A 63 -30.15 -0.72 1.74
CA PHE A 63 -29.56 -1.97 1.26
C PHE A 63 -28.47 -2.54 2.19
N ASN A 64 -28.04 -1.77 3.20
CA ASN A 64 -27.11 -2.22 4.24
C ASN A 64 -27.80 -2.42 5.61
N ALA A 65 -29.14 -2.57 5.62
CA ALA A 65 -29.92 -2.71 6.84
C ALA A 65 -29.78 -4.08 7.54
N ASN A 66 -29.21 -5.09 6.87
CA ASN A 66 -28.94 -6.39 7.49
C ASN A 66 -27.51 -6.44 8.04
N PRO A 67 -27.31 -6.39 9.37
CA PRO A 67 -25.97 -6.39 9.97
C PRO A 67 -25.21 -7.70 9.75
N GLN A 68 -25.92 -8.79 9.43
CA GLN A 68 -25.31 -10.11 9.18
C GLN A 68 -24.65 -10.20 7.80
N ILE A 69 -24.97 -9.29 6.88
CA ILE A 69 -24.40 -9.22 5.53
C ILE A 69 -24.05 -7.76 5.23
N PRO A 70 -23.04 -7.19 5.91
CA PRO A 70 -22.67 -5.80 5.70
C PRO A 70 -22.12 -5.62 4.29
N GLN A 71 -22.50 -4.52 3.65
CA GLN A 71 -21.93 -4.11 2.38
C GLN A 71 -20.47 -3.71 2.57
N ALA A 72 -19.60 -4.23 1.71
CA ALA A 72 -18.19 -3.87 1.73
C ALA A 72 -18.03 -2.36 1.44
N PRO A 73 -17.12 -1.67 2.14
CA PRO A 73 -16.83 -0.27 1.88
C PRO A 73 -16.30 -0.08 0.45
N ASN A 74 -16.49 1.14 -0.05
CA ASN A 74 -15.91 1.55 -1.31
C ASN A 74 -14.38 1.54 -1.21
N VAL A 75 -13.70 1.22 -2.31
CA VAL A 75 -12.23 1.26 -2.37
C VAL A 75 -11.82 1.93 -3.68
N LEU A 76 -10.99 2.97 -3.55
CA LEU A 76 -10.28 3.57 -4.67
C LEU A 76 -8.84 3.05 -4.67
N THR A 77 -8.46 2.42 -5.77
CA THR A 77 -7.16 1.80 -5.96
C THR A 77 -6.39 2.53 -7.06
N LEU A 78 -5.17 2.97 -6.75
CA LEU A 78 -4.23 3.57 -7.69
C LEU A 78 -3.07 2.59 -7.91
N ARG A 79 -2.98 2.00 -9.10
CA ARG A 79 -1.89 1.11 -9.48
C ARG A 79 -0.78 1.93 -10.12
N ILE A 80 0.39 1.93 -9.48
CA ILE A 80 1.58 2.67 -9.92
C ILE A 80 2.47 1.78 -10.79
N GLN A 81 2.64 0.51 -10.43
CA GLN A 81 3.34 -0.49 -11.25
C GLN A 81 3.06 -1.91 -10.72
N PRO A 82 3.10 -2.96 -11.57
CA PRO A 82 3.01 -2.91 -13.03
C PRO A 82 1.60 -2.50 -13.48
N GLU A 83 1.45 -2.19 -14.76
CA GLU A 83 0.16 -1.84 -15.40
C GLU A 83 -0.55 -0.66 -14.71
N GLU A 84 -0.09 0.54 -15.03
CA GLU A 84 -0.62 1.76 -14.45
C GLU A 84 -2.11 1.89 -14.71
N GLY A 85 -2.84 2.28 -13.68
CA GLY A 85 -4.28 2.35 -13.76
C GLY A 85 -4.93 2.72 -12.45
N LEU A 86 -6.25 2.73 -12.51
CA LEU A 86 -7.10 3.06 -11.38
C LEU A 86 -8.26 2.08 -11.36
N SER A 87 -8.68 1.66 -10.16
CA SER A 87 -9.96 0.99 -10.00
C SER A 87 -10.77 1.61 -8.88
N LEU A 88 -12.09 1.71 -9.10
CA LEU A 88 -13.03 2.14 -8.10
C LEU A 88 -14.05 1.02 -7.90
N ARG A 89 -14.01 0.39 -6.72
CA ARG A 89 -14.98 -0.60 -6.29
C ARG A 89 -16.07 0.08 -5.49
N ILE A 90 -17.31 0.00 -5.99
CA ILE A 90 -18.51 0.52 -5.35
C ILE A 90 -19.60 -0.55 -5.33
N VAL A 91 -20.65 -0.35 -4.55
CA VAL A 91 -21.82 -1.23 -4.56
C VAL A 91 -22.88 -0.65 -5.49
N SER A 92 -23.42 -1.48 -6.39
CA SER A 92 -24.50 -1.10 -7.30
C SER A 92 -25.68 -2.06 -7.20
N ARG A 93 -26.88 -1.59 -7.59
CA ARG A 93 -28.07 -2.43 -7.66
C ARG A 93 -27.98 -3.37 -8.85
N VAL A 94 -28.27 -4.65 -8.63
CA VAL A 94 -28.41 -5.62 -9.72
C VAL A 94 -29.70 -5.30 -10.51
N PRO A 95 -29.62 -5.13 -11.84
CA PRO A 95 -30.82 -4.95 -12.65
C PRO A 95 -31.78 -6.13 -12.46
N GLY A 96 -33.04 -5.84 -12.10
CA GLY A 96 -34.05 -6.86 -11.85
C GLY A 96 -35.11 -6.43 -10.82
N THR A 97 -36.04 -7.35 -10.58
CA THR A 97 -37.17 -7.16 -9.66
C THR A 97 -36.80 -7.32 -8.20
N ARG A 98 -35.70 -8.03 -7.90
CA ARG A 98 -35.20 -8.21 -6.52
C ARG A 98 -34.32 -7.04 -6.11
N ALA A 99 -34.49 -6.56 -4.87
CA ALA A 99 -33.62 -5.58 -4.25
C ALA A 99 -32.31 -6.25 -3.80
N GLN A 100 -31.43 -6.51 -4.77
CA GLN A 100 -30.11 -7.09 -4.54
C GLN A 100 -29.03 -6.12 -5.01
N THR A 101 -27.95 -6.06 -4.25
CA THR A 101 -26.79 -5.24 -4.55
C THR A 101 -25.56 -6.10 -4.79
N HIS A 102 -24.70 -5.66 -5.70
CA HIS A 102 -23.47 -6.35 -6.04
C HIS A 102 -22.32 -5.35 -6.12
N PRO A 103 -21.11 -5.69 -5.64
CA PRO A 103 -19.93 -4.88 -5.89
C PRO A 103 -19.65 -4.78 -7.39
N VAL A 104 -19.50 -3.58 -7.91
CA VAL A 104 -19.06 -3.31 -9.28
C VAL A 104 -17.69 -2.66 -9.22
N GLU A 105 -16.83 -3.02 -10.17
CA GLU A 105 -15.49 -2.46 -10.29
C GLU A 105 -15.40 -1.66 -11.58
N MET A 106 -15.17 -0.36 -11.44
CA MET A 106 -14.84 0.52 -12.57
C MET A 106 -13.33 0.50 -12.74
N ASN A 107 -12.86 -0.12 -13.82
CA ASN A 107 -11.44 -0.31 -14.08
C ASN A 107 -10.97 0.59 -15.23
N PHE A 108 -9.86 1.27 -14.99
CA PHE A 108 -9.12 2.03 -15.99
C PHE A 108 -7.67 1.53 -16.02
N LYS A 109 -7.15 1.27 -17.22
CA LYS A 109 -5.74 0.90 -17.44
C LYS A 109 -5.16 1.76 -18.55
N TYR A 110 -4.00 2.35 -18.32
CA TYR A 110 -3.34 3.23 -19.28
C TYR A 110 -3.02 2.50 -20.59
N GLY A 111 -2.51 1.27 -20.50
CA GLY A 111 -2.17 0.46 -21.67
C GLY A 111 -3.35 0.15 -22.60
N GLU A 112 -4.54 -0.06 -22.03
CA GLU A 112 -5.76 -0.34 -22.80
C GLU A 112 -6.32 0.90 -23.50
N VAL A 113 -6.18 2.08 -22.87
CA VAL A 113 -6.79 3.32 -23.37
C VAL A 113 -5.90 4.09 -24.34
N PHE A 114 -4.59 4.17 -24.07
CA PHE A 114 -3.68 5.00 -24.86
C PHE A 114 -2.78 4.21 -25.81
N GLY A 115 -2.72 2.88 -25.68
CA GLY A 115 -2.00 1.99 -26.60
C GLY A 115 -0.50 2.27 -26.75
N ARG A 116 0.07 3.14 -25.91
CA ARG A 116 1.49 3.48 -25.88
C ARG A 116 2.01 3.24 -24.46
N PRO A 117 3.21 2.65 -24.32
CA PRO A 117 3.84 2.54 -23.02
C PRO A 117 4.06 3.92 -22.42
N SER A 118 3.91 4.04 -21.11
CA SER A 118 4.35 5.21 -20.37
C SER A 118 5.82 5.49 -20.68
N PRO A 119 6.26 6.76 -20.83
CA PRO A 119 7.67 7.09 -20.93
C PRO A 119 8.44 6.51 -19.74
N GLU A 120 9.69 6.11 -19.97
CA GLU A 120 10.54 5.61 -18.90
C GLU A 120 10.78 6.73 -17.86
N ALA A 121 10.93 6.36 -16.59
CA ALA A 121 10.99 7.31 -15.48
C ALA A 121 12.13 8.33 -15.64
N TYR A 122 13.32 7.90 -16.06
CA TYR A 122 14.46 8.79 -16.28
C TYR A 122 14.30 9.65 -17.53
N GLU A 123 13.69 9.15 -18.61
CA GLU A 123 13.38 9.99 -19.79
C GLU A 123 12.55 11.21 -19.39
N ARG A 124 11.52 10.97 -18.56
CA ARG A 124 10.66 12.04 -18.06
C ARG A 124 11.39 13.00 -17.12
N LEU A 125 12.19 12.50 -16.18
CA LEU A 125 12.94 13.34 -15.26
C LEU A 125 13.99 14.20 -15.98
N LEU A 126 14.66 13.65 -17.00
CA LEU A 126 15.63 14.41 -17.80
C LEU A 126 14.94 15.54 -18.59
N LEU A 127 13.77 15.27 -19.17
CA LEU A 127 12.98 16.29 -19.85
C LEU A 127 12.56 17.42 -18.89
N ASP A 128 12.10 17.07 -17.69
CA ASP A 128 11.69 18.04 -16.68
C ASP A 128 12.89 18.92 -16.24
N VAL A 129 14.11 18.36 -16.12
CA VAL A 129 15.34 19.14 -15.87
C VAL A 129 15.63 20.12 -17.00
N MET A 130 15.54 19.67 -18.26
CA MET A 130 15.74 20.54 -19.43
C MET A 130 14.71 21.67 -19.50
N ALA A 131 13.48 21.41 -19.05
CA ALA A 131 12.40 22.39 -18.99
C ALA A 131 12.45 23.29 -17.75
N GLY A 132 13.35 23.01 -16.79
CA GLY A 132 13.39 23.73 -15.50
C GLY A 132 12.20 23.46 -14.58
N ASP A 133 11.49 22.35 -14.78
CA ASP A 133 10.36 21.93 -13.94
C ASP A 133 10.84 21.07 -12.77
N ALA A 134 10.82 21.64 -11.57
CA ALA A 134 11.23 20.95 -10.34
C ALA A 134 10.09 20.16 -9.65
N SER A 135 8.89 20.10 -10.22
CA SER A 135 7.69 19.57 -9.53
C SER A 135 7.76 18.08 -9.16
N ARG A 136 8.56 17.28 -9.87
CA ARG A 136 8.78 15.84 -9.61
C ARG A 136 10.04 15.53 -8.80
N PHE A 137 10.79 16.56 -8.41
CA PHE A 137 12.01 16.41 -7.62
C PHE A 137 11.72 16.61 -6.14
N MET A 138 12.39 15.82 -5.31
CA MET A 138 12.27 15.98 -3.87
C MET A 138 12.96 17.28 -3.43
N ARG A 139 12.19 18.12 -2.74
CA ARG A 139 12.70 19.36 -2.17
C ARG A 139 13.53 19.06 -0.93
N ARG A 140 14.57 19.86 -0.67
CA ARG A 140 15.52 19.64 0.43
C ARG A 140 14.84 19.43 1.79
N ASP A 141 13.91 20.32 2.14
CA ASP A 141 13.16 20.28 3.40
C ASP A 141 12.29 19.02 3.52
N ALA A 142 11.70 18.54 2.43
CA ALA A 142 10.95 17.28 2.42
C ALA A 142 11.85 16.06 2.66
N VAL A 143 13.07 16.07 2.12
CA VAL A 143 14.09 15.03 2.36
C VAL A 143 14.54 15.06 3.82
N GLU A 144 14.87 16.24 4.35
CA GLU A 144 15.27 16.42 5.76
C GLU A 144 14.17 15.95 6.72
N ALA A 145 12.89 16.28 6.45
CA ALA A 145 11.75 15.84 7.27
C ALA A 145 11.54 14.32 7.22
N SER A 146 11.72 13.70 6.04
CA SER A 146 11.61 12.26 5.86
C SER A 146 12.70 11.51 6.63
N TRP A 147 13.94 12.02 6.59
CA TRP A 147 15.04 11.48 7.38
C TRP A 147 14.82 11.65 8.88
N ALA A 148 14.40 12.83 9.33
CA ALA A 148 14.11 13.07 10.74
C ALA A 148 13.05 12.11 11.31
N TRP A 149 12.07 11.71 10.49
CA TRP A 149 11.06 10.73 10.89
C TRP A 149 11.58 9.28 10.86
N ILE A 150 12.22 8.85 9.77
CA ILE A 150 12.68 7.45 9.64
C ILE A 150 13.84 7.12 10.60
N THR A 151 14.72 8.09 10.88
CA THR A 151 15.85 7.90 11.80
C THR A 151 15.38 7.52 13.21
N GLN A 152 14.24 8.04 13.67
CA GLN A 152 13.68 7.65 14.97
C GLN A 152 13.31 6.16 15.03
N ILE A 153 12.84 5.59 13.92
CA ILE A 153 12.52 4.17 13.82
C ILE A 153 13.82 3.33 13.81
N LEU A 154 14.80 3.75 13.02
CA LEU A 154 16.10 3.07 12.91
C LEU A 154 16.85 3.07 14.25
N ASP A 155 16.93 4.22 14.93
CA ASP A 155 17.56 4.35 16.24
C ASP A 155 16.87 3.50 17.30
N ALA A 156 15.53 3.38 17.24
CA ALA A 156 14.77 2.54 18.15
C ALA A 156 15.08 1.06 17.93
N TRP A 157 15.17 0.60 16.68
CA TRP A 157 15.55 -0.79 16.37
C TRP A 157 16.97 -1.11 16.82
N GLU A 158 17.91 -0.19 16.62
CA GLU A 158 19.30 -0.36 17.07
C GLU A 158 19.38 -0.45 18.59
N LYS A 159 18.72 0.46 19.33
CA LYS A 159 18.70 0.47 20.80
C LYS A 159 18.04 -0.77 21.40
N LEU A 160 16.98 -1.28 20.78
CA LEU A 160 16.32 -2.51 21.22
C LEU A 160 17.21 -3.74 21.03
N GLY A 161 18.24 -3.66 20.19
CA GLY A 161 19.16 -4.77 19.91
C GLY A 161 18.40 -6.01 19.47
N GLN A 162 17.41 -5.84 18.57
CA GLN A 162 16.48 -6.89 18.19
C GLN A 162 17.23 -8.13 17.68
N ARG A 163 17.29 -9.16 18.52
CA ARG A 163 17.90 -10.46 18.18
C ARG A 163 17.01 -11.31 17.29
N TRP A 164 15.71 -11.01 17.25
CA TRP A 164 14.73 -11.76 16.49
C TRP A 164 13.80 -10.81 15.73
N LEU A 165 13.77 -10.95 14.41
CA LEU A 165 12.80 -10.32 13.52
C LEU A 165 11.76 -11.36 13.13
N PRO A 166 10.48 -10.95 12.94
CA PRO A 166 9.48 -11.81 12.32
C PRO A 166 9.98 -12.36 10.99
N GLU A 167 9.93 -13.69 10.85
CA GLU A 167 10.32 -14.38 9.63
C GLU A 167 9.09 -14.68 8.76
N TYR A 168 9.29 -14.74 7.45
CA TYR A 168 8.26 -15.09 6.49
C TYR A 168 8.84 -15.93 5.36
N GLN A 169 8.01 -16.79 4.80
CA GLN A 169 8.41 -17.64 3.68
C GLN A 169 8.47 -16.80 2.40
N ALA A 170 9.54 -16.99 1.61
CA ALA A 170 9.63 -16.38 0.29
C ALA A 170 8.42 -16.80 -0.59
N GLY A 171 7.74 -15.83 -1.18
CA GLY A 171 6.51 -16.01 -1.94
C GLY A 171 5.22 -15.79 -1.14
N THR A 172 5.28 -15.46 0.15
CA THR A 172 4.10 -15.06 0.94
C THR A 172 4.01 -13.53 1.09
N TRP A 173 2.86 -13.03 1.59
CA TRP A 173 2.59 -11.60 1.75
C TRP A 173 3.28 -10.93 2.95
N GLY A 174 4.27 -11.59 3.54
CA GLY A 174 5.00 -11.14 4.71
C GLY A 174 4.72 -11.99 5.96
N PRO A 175 5.16 -11.51 7.13
CA PRO A 175 4.99 -12.19 8.41
C PRO A 175 3.57 -11.98 8.98
N VAL A 176 3.12 -12.89 9.84
CA VAL A 176 1.78 -12.81 10.46
C VAL A 176 1.60 -11.55 11.33
N GLU A 177 2.69 -11.02 11.87
CA GLU A 177 2.73 -9.78 12.64
C GLU A 177 2.28 -8.57 11.81
N ALA A 178 2.52 -8.59 10.49
CA ALA A 178 2.05 -7.54 9.59
C ALA A 178 0.53 -7.56 9.42
N ASP A 179 -0.09 -8.74 9.39
CA ASP A 179 -1.55 -8.89 9.35
C ASP A 179 -2.16 -8.45 10.69
N ARG A 180 -1.59 -8.89 11.82
CA ARG A 180 -2.04 -8.49 13.16
C ARG A 180 -2.05 -6.98 13.38
N LEU A 181 -1.09 -6.26 12.78
CA LEU A 181 -0.99 -4.80 12.87
C LEU A 181 -2.27 -4.09 12.39
N ILE A 182 -2.85 -4.54 11.27
CA ILE A 182 -4.03 -3.92 10.66
C ILE A 182 -5.33 -4.53 11.22
N GLU A 183 -5.30 -5.81 11.62
CA GLU A 183 -6.42 -6.51 12.26
C GLU A 183 -6.82 -5.91 13.61
N HIS A 184 -5.87 -5.32 14.34
CA HIS A 184 -6.17 -4.59 15.58
C HIS A 184 -7.21 -3.48 15.37
N ASP A 185 -7.27 -2.91 14.17
CA ASP A 185 -8.24 -1.88 13.79
C ASP A 185 -9.45 -2.47 13.02
N SER A 186 -9.67 -3.79 13.09
CA SER A 186 -10.69 -4.53 12.35
C SER A 186 -10.60 -4.35 10.83
N ARG A 187 -9.37 -4.23 10.32
CA ARG A 187 -9.06 -4.04 8.90
C ARG A 187 -8.20 -5.20 8.40
N ALA A 188 -8.14 -5.36 7.09
CA ALA A 188 -7.29 -6.36 6.45
C ALA A 188 -6.51 -5.73 5.30
N TRP A 189 -5.33 -6.25 5.01
CA TRP A 189 -4.60 -5.86 3.83
C TRP A 189 -5.37 -6.23 2.56
N ARG A 190 -5.28 -5.37 1.55
CA ARG A 190 -5.76 -5.72 0.23
C ARG A 190 -4.89 -6.84 -0.35
N VAL A 191 -5.55 -7.86 -0.90
CA VAL A 191 -4.91 -8.90 -1.70
C VAL A 191 -4.69 -8.35 -3.10
N LEU A 192 -3.44 -8.39 -3.57
CA LEU A 192 -3.04 -7.93 -4.90
C LEU A 192 -3.08 -9.07 -5.90
#